data_AF-A0A7V9B834-F1
#
_entry.id   AF-A0A7V9B834-F1
#
_cell.length_a   1.000
_cell.length_b   1.000
_cell.length_c   1.000
_cell.angle_alpha   90.00
_cell.angle_beta   90.00
_cell.angle_gamma   90.00
#
_symmetry.space_group_name_H-M   'P 1'
#
loop_
_entity.id
_entity.type
_entity.pdbx_description
1 polymer ?
#
loop_
_entity_poly.entity_id
_entity_poly.type
_entity_poly.pdbx_seq_one_letter_code
_entity_poly.pdbx_strand_id
1 'polypeptide(L)'
;METGTGSESYTLSVVDSYEEMSRQAADAVQEVLERVPDAAITLPTGETPAGMYQELVRRQEAGALDLHRAQIFLLDEYFGTSQQDEASLTRWLFEVFLIPAKIPERNIHLIPSVAADPEVAAAEYEEELKAGGGLELAVVGLGRNGHVAFNEPGSEPDSRTRLLDLTEESRDQSSAYWEGEAEIPEQAITMGLGTI
;
A
#
# COMPACT_ATOMS: atom_id res chain seq x y z
N MET A 1 27.75 14.62 19.53
CA MET A 1 26.62 14.66 18.59
C MET A 1 27.20 14.45 17.22
N GLU A 2 27.44 13.18 16.87
CA GLU A 2 27.89 12.81 15.53
C GLU A 2 26.66 12.84 14.63
N THR A 3 26.58 13.83 13.75
CA THR A 3 25.62 13.83 12.65
C THR A 3 26.13 12.84 11.62
N GLY A 4 25.62 11.60 11.70
CA GLY A 4 25.86 10.58 10.70
C GLY A 4 25.32 11.05 9.35
N THR A 5 26.21 11.54 8.50
CA THR A 5 25.96 11.74 7.07
C THR A 5 26.24 10.41 6.38
N GLY A 6 25.34 9.45 6.58
CA GLY A 6 25.27 8.31 5.69
C GLY A 6 24.86 8.84 4.32
N SER A 7 25.70 8.67 3.30
CA SER A 7 25.30 8.91 1.91
C SER A 7 24.25 7.85 1.58
N GLU A 8 22.97 8.19 1.70
CA GLU A 8 21.90 7.35 1.19
C GLU A 8 22.09 7.20 -0.33
N SER A 9 22.31 5.96 -0.77
CA SER A 9 22.44 5.64 -2.18
C SER A 9 21.09 5.16 -2.70
N TYR A 10 20.51 5.91 -3.62
CA TYR A 10 19.26 5.55 -4.29
C TYR A 10 19.57 4.86 -5.62
N THR A 11 18.75 3.87 -5.97
CA THR A 11 18.81 3.21 -7.28
C THR A 11 17.63 3.65 -8.13
N LEU A 12 17.90 4.17 -9.33
CA LEU A 12 16.88 4.47 -10.34
C LEU A 12 17.02 3.46 -11.47
N SER A 13 16.00 2.61 -11.65
CA SER A 13 15.89 1.75 -12.82
C SER A 13 15.00 2.42 -13.87
N VAL A 14 15.49 2.52 -15.11
CA VAL A 14 14.74 3.01 -16.25
C VAL A 14 14.61 1.87 -17.24
N VAL A 15 13.38 1.57 -17.63
CA VAL A 15 13.03 0.41 -18.46
C VAL A 15 12.16 0.83 -19.62
N ASP A 16 12.20 0.05 -20.69
CA ASP A 16 11.57 0.41 -21.97
C ASP A 16 10.05 0.12 -22.02
N SER A 17 9.49 -0.56 -21.01
CA SER A 17 8.09 -0.99 -21.02
C SER A 17 7.49 -1.16 -19.62
N TYR A 18 6.16 -1.07 -19.55
CA TYR A 18 5.38 -1.29 -18.33
C TYR A 18 5.53 -2.73 -17.82
N GLU A 19 5.62 -3.70 -18.72
CA GLU A 19 5.81 -5.12 -18.41
C GLU A 19 7.18 -5.35 -17.75
N GLU A 20 8.22 -4.71 -18.25
CA GLU A 20 9.55 -4.80 -17.64
C GLU A 20 9.59 -4.13 -16.26
N MET A 21 8.96 -2.96 -16.11
CA MET A 21 8.84 -2.29 -14.81
C MET A 21 8.11 -3.19 -13.80
N SER A 22 7.00 -3.78 -14.22
CA SER A 22 6.19 -4.69 -13.42
C SER A 22 6.96 -5.93 -12.99
N ARG A 23 7.76 -6.51 -13.89
CA ARG A 23 8.65 -7.65 -13.57
C ARG A 23 9.70 -7.28 -12.54
N GLN A 24 10.38 -6.14 -12.71
CA GLN A 24 11.41 -5.70 -11.77
C GLN A 24 10.83 -5.36 -10.39
N ALA A 25 9.64 -4.77 -10.33
CA ALA A 25 8.94 -4.56 -9.07
C ALA A 25 8.57 -5.90 -8.39
N ALA A 26 8.14 -6.90 -9.16
CA ALA A 26 7.86 -8.24 -8.65
C ALA A 26 9.14 -8.97 -8.20
N ASP A 27 10.28 -8.74 -8.87
CA ASP A 27 11.60 -9.22 -8.44
C ASP A 27 11.95 -8.68 -7.05
N ALA A 28 11.80 -7.38 -6.82
CA ALA A 28 12.07 -6.77 -5.52
C ALA A 28 11.21 -7.37 -4.39
N VAL A 29 9.91 -7.58 -4.65
CA VAL A 29 9.01 -8.25 -3.68
C VAL A 29 9.44 -9.70 -3.43
N GLN A 30 9.75 -10.45 -4.48
CA GLN A 30 10.22 -11.84 -4.35
C GLN A 30 11.53 -11.93 -3.57
N GLU A 31 12.51 -11.08 -3.86
CA GLU A 31 13.80 -11.07 -3.15
C GLU A 31 13.62 -10.85 -1.64
N VAL A 32 12.69 -9.97 -1.26
CA VAL A 32 12.33 -9.75 0.15
C VAL A 32 11.69 -10.99 0.76
N LEU A 33 10.70 -11.58 0.11
CA LEU A 33 9.97 -12.74 0.64
C LEU A 33 10.77 -14.05 0.61
N GLU A 34 11.77 -14.19 -0.26
CA GLU A 34 12.72 -15.31 -0.19
C GLU A 34 13.65 -15.18 1.01
N ARG A 35 14.02 -13.95 1.39
CA ARG A 35 14.88 -13.68 2.56
C ARG A 35 14.09 -13.74 3.87
N VAL A 36 12.90 -13.16 3.90
CA VAL A 36 12.04 -13.02 5.08
C VAL A 36 10.60 -13.40 4.66
N PRO A 37 10.26 -14.71 4.67
CA PRO A 37 8.98 -15.17 4.13
C PRO A 37 7.73 -14.63 4.84
N ASP A 38 7.87 -14.24 6.11
CA ASP A 38 6.84 -13.62 6.94
C ASP A 38 7.01 -12.10 7.10
N ALA A 39 7.75 -11.47 6.18
CA ALA A 39 7.90 -10.02 6.15
C ALA A 39 6.55 -9.29 6.12
N ALA A 40 6.47 -8.20 6.86
CA ALA A 40 5.44 -7.20 6.68
C ALA A 40 5.77 -6.34 5.46
N ILE A 41 4.84 -6.29 4.51
CA ILE A 41 4.95 -5.46 3.31
C ILE A 41 3.68 -4.64 3.13
N THR A 42 3.81 -3.46 2.53
CA THR A 42 2.67 -2.67 2.07
C THR A 42 2.66 -2.54 0.56
N LEU A 43 1.46 -2.44 0.01
CA LEU A 43 1.17 -2.56 -1.41
C LEU A 43 0.16 -1.47 -1.81
N PRO A 44 0.39 -0.71 -2.89
CA PRO A 44 -0.48 0.41 -3.26
C PRO A 44 -1.66 -0.08 -4.08
N THR A 45 -2.73 0.69 -4.12
CA THR A 45 -3.82 0.49 -5.09
C THR A 45 -3.54 1.22 -6.42
N GLY A 46 -4.42 1.03 -7.40
CA GLY A 46 -4.37 1.71 -8.70
C GLY A 46 -3.77 0.88 -9.85
N GLU A 47 -3.77 1.45 -11.05
CA GLU A 47 -3.37 0.73 -12.27
C GLU A 47 -1.87 0.43 -12.34
N THR A 48 -1.02 1.33 -11.83
CA THR A 48 0.44 1.19 -11.87
C THR A 48 0.95 -0.15 -11.32
N PRO A 49 0.55 -0.62 -10.12
CA PRO A 49 1.00 -1.91 -9.58
C PRO A 49 0.31 -3.15 -10.20
N ALA A 50 -0.72 -3.00 -11.04
CA ALA A 50 -1.51 -4.14 -11.53
C ALA A 50 -0.68 -5.22 -12.26
N GLY A 51 0.28 -4.80 -13.09
CA GLY A 51 1.19 -5.72 -13.78
C GLY A 51 2.14 -6.46 -12.82
N MET A 52 2.58 -5.79 -11.75
CA MET A 52 3.38 -6.44 -10.69
C MET A 52 2.55 -7.53 -9.99
N TYR A 53 1.29 -7.24 -9.65
CA TYR A 53 0.39 -8.23 -9.04
C TYR A 53 0.16 -9.45 -9.92
N GLN A 54 -0.10 -9.24 -11.21
CA GLN A 54 -0.25 -10.34 -12.18
C GLN A 54 1.00 -11.22 -12.23
N GLU A 55 2.19 -10.61 -12.22
CA GLU A 55 3.45 -11.34 -12.24
C GLU A 55 3.68 -12.11 -10.93
N LEU A 56 3.40 -11.52 -9.76
CA LEU A 56 3.51 -12.20 -8.46
C LEU A 56 2.59 -13.41 -8.37
N VAL A 57 1.34 -13.27 -8.82
CA VAL A 57 0.37 -14.38 -8.88
C VAL A 57 0.89 -15.49 -9.81
N ARG A 58 1.36 -15.13 -11.01
CA ARG A 58 1.92 -16.09 -11.98
C ARG A 58 3.10 -16.87 -11.38
N ARG A 59 3.99 -16.19 -10.65
CA ARG A 59 5.15 -16.83 -9.99
C ARG A 59 4.72 -17.79 -8.90
N GLN A 60 3.72 -17.42 -8.11
CA GLN A 60 3.17 -18.32 -7.09
C GLN A 60 2.51 -19.55 -7.71
N GLU A 61 1.70 -19.38 -8.76
CA GLU A 61 1.08 -20.51 -9.46
C GLU A 61 2.10 -21.46 -10.10
N ALA A 62 3.24 -20.91 -10.54
CA ALA A 62 4.38 -21.69 -11.03
C ALA A 62 5.22 -22.34 -9.92
N GLY A 63 4.95 -22.06 -8.64
CA GLY A 63 5.72 -22.54 -7.49
C GLY A 63 7.08 -21.86 -7.32
N ALA A 64 7.29 -20.70 -7.94
CA ALA A 64 8.53 -19.92 -7.87
C ALA A 64 8.55 -18.90 -6.72
N LEU A 65 7.39 -18.63 -6.10
CA LEU A 65 7.22 -17.70 -4.98
C LEU A 65 6.14 -18.23 -4.03
N ASP A 66 6.34 -18.08 -2.72
CA ASP A 66 5.32 -18.40 -1.71
C ASP A 66 4.85 -17.12 -1.01
N LEU A 67 3.63 -16.69 -1.30
CA LEU A 67 3.03 -15.48 -0.71
C LEU A 67 2.22 -15.80 0.55
N HIS A 68 1.99 -17.07 0.90
CA HIS A 68 1.06 -17.44 1.98
C HIS A 68 1.57 -17.08 3.39
N ARG A 69 2.84 -16.68 3.51
CA ARG A 69 3.46 -16.29 4.77
C ARG A 69 3.59 -14.78 4.95
N ALA A 70 3.61 -14.02 3.85
CA ALA A 70 3.74 -12.57 3.87
C ALA A 70 2.62 -11.94 4.71
N GLN A 71 2.97 -10.91 5.49
CA GLN A 71 2.01 -10.09 6.22
C GLN A 71 1.75 -8.83 5.38
N ILE A 72 0.50 -8.63 4.95
CA ILE A 72 0.14 -7.53 4.06
C ILE A 72 -0.54 -6.44 4.88
N PHE A 73 0.12 -5.29 5.02
CA PHE A 73 -0.43 -4.10 5.64
C PHE A 73 -0.95 -3.17 4.56
N LEU A 74 -2.26 -2.91 4.55
CA LEU A 74 -2.85 -1.99 3.58
C LEU A 74 -2.39 -0.56 3.83
N LEU A 75 -2.22 0.18 2.73
CA LEU A 75 -1.60 1.50 2.74
C LEU A 75 -2.60 2.59 3.17
N ASP A 76 -3.81 2.54 2.63
CA ASP A 76 -4.85 3.55 2.80
C ASP A 76 -6.26 2.99 2.51
N GLU A 77 -7.28 3.67 3.04
CA GLU A 77 -8.69 3.43 2.73
C GLU A 77 -9.53 4.69 3.03
N TYR A 78 -10.62 4.88 2.30
CA TYR A 78 -11.55 5.96 2.60
C TYR A 78 -12.25 5.75 3.95
N PHE A 79 -12.41 6.82 4.72
CA PHE A 79 -13.07 6.72 6.02
C PHE A 79 -14.58 6.54 5.83
N GLY A 80 -15.15 5.60 6.58
CA GLY A 80 -16.56 5.21 6.48
C GLY A 80 -16.86 4.13 5.43
N THR A 81 -15.88 3.68 4.62
CA THR A 81 -16.09 2.61 3.65
C THR A 81 -15.76 1.24 4.20
N SER A 82 -16.62 0.28 3.87
CA SER A 82 -16.45 -1.15 4.05
C SER A 82 -15.98 -1.82 2.76
N GLN A 83 -15.51 -3.07 2.84
CA GLN A 83 -15.13 -3.87 1.68
C GLN A 83 -16.27 -4.17 0.69
N GLN A 84 -17.51 -3.80 1.02
CA GLN A 84 -18.66 -3.97 0.13
C GLN A 84 -18.90 -2.74 -0.75
N ASP A 85 -18.37 -1.59 -0.34
CA ASP A 85 -18.56 -0.33 -1.05
C ASP A 85 -17.78 -0.33 -2.36
N GLU A 86 -18.37 0.30 -3.38
CA GLU A 86 -17.79 0.35 -4.73
C GLU A 86 -16.46 1.11 -4.75
N ALA A 87 -16.35 2.20 -3.96
CA ALA A 87 -15.13 2.99 -3.85
C ALA A 87 -14.04 2.35 -2.97
N SER A 88 -14.25 1.17 -2.38
CA SER A 88 -13.30 0.62 -1.41
C SER A 88 -11.99 0.21 -2.08
N LEU A 89 -10.89 0.82 -1.64
CA LEU A 89 -9.54 0.47 -2.04
C LEU A 89 -9.17 -0.95 -1.58
N THR A 90 -9.63 -1.32 -0.38
CA THR A 90 -9.51 -2.67 0.16
C THR A 90 -10.18 -3.67 -0.77
N ARG A 91 -11.44 -3.44 -1.15
CA ARG A 91 -12.18 -4.32 -2.07
C ARG A 91 -11.41 -4.53 -3.37
N TRP A 92 -10.94 -3.45 -3.98
CA TRP A 92 -10.15 -3.51 -5.21
C TRP A 92 -8.90 -4.37 -5.03
N LEU A 93 -8.14 -4.17 -3.95
CA LEU A 93 -6.91 -4.93 -3.71
C LEU A 93 -7.20 -6.42 -3.46
N PHE A 94 -8.31 -6.73 -2.79
CA PHE A 94 -8.78 -8.11 -2.62
C PHE A 94 -9.05 -8.78 -3.97
N GLU A 95 -9.81 -8.12 -4.84
CA GLU A 95 -10.21 -8.65 -6.15
C GLU A 95 -9.01 -8.77 -7.11
N VAL A 96 -8.15 -7.75 -7.17
CA VAL A 96 -7.03 -7.68 -8.11
C VAL A 96 -5.83 -8.54 -7.67
N PHE A 97 -5.58 -8.66 -6.37
CA PHE A 97 -4.36 -9.30 -5.88
C PHE A 97 -4.58 -10.32 -4.77
N LEU A 98 -5.17 -9.95 -3.62
CA LEU A 98 -5.08 -10.80 -2.41
C LEU A 98 -5.80 -12.15 -2.58
N ILE A 99 -6.95 -12.17 -3.25
CA ILE A 99 -7.69 -13.42 -3.56
C ILE A 99 -6.96 -14.24 -4.64
N PRO A 100 -6.58 -13.69 -5.81
CA PRO A 100 -5.77 -14.41 -6.80
C PRO A 100 -4.46 -14.97 -6.23
N ALA A 101 -3.78 -14.20 -5.38
CA ALA A 101 -2.57 -14.57 -4.68
C ALA A 101 -2.81 -15.47 -3.46
N LYS A 102 -4.06 -15.86 -3.16
CA LYS A 102 -4.42 -16.79 -2.07
C LYS A 102 -3.80 -16.40 -0.73
N ILE A 103 -3.69 -15.09 -0.47
CA ILE A 103 -3.16 -14.58 0.80
C ILE A 103 -4.12 -15.01 1.91
N PRO A 104 -3.65 -15.67 2.99
CA PRO A 104 -4.52 -16.03 4.10
C PRO A 104 -5.06 -14.77 4.78
N GLU A 105 -6.37 -14.72 5.05
CA GLU A 105 -7.03 -13.56 5.67
C GLU A 105 -6.36 -13.11 6.98
N ARG A 106 -5.86 -14.05 7.79
CA ARG A 106 -5.14 -13.76 9.04
C ARG A 106 -3.83 -12.99 8.86
N ASN A 107 -3.31 -12.91 7.63
CA ASN A 107 -2.10 -12.17 7.30
C ASN A 107 -2.41 -10.80 6.66
N ILE A 108 -3.69 -10.45 6.49
CA ILE A 108 -4.11 -9.21 5.87
C ILE A 108 -4.51 -8.24 6.99
N HIS A 109 -3.80 -7.13 7.07
CA HIS A 109 -3.96 -6.08 8.07
C HIS A 109 -4.63 -4.88 7.40
N LEU A 110 -5.89 -4.65 7.75
CA LEU A 110 -6.73 -3.65 7.10
C LEU A 110 -6.57 -2.28 7.76
N ILE A 111 -6.65 -1.24 6.94
CA ILE A 111 -6.83 0.12 7.46
C ILE A 111 -8.16 0.18 8.23
N PRO A 112 -8.19 0.78 9.44
CA PRO A 112 -9.38 0.78 10.30
C PRO A 112 -10.43 1.83 9.86
N SER A 113 -10.88 1.74 8.61
CA SER A 113 -11.73 2.73 7.93
C SER A 113 -13.10 2.97 8.56
N VAL A 114 -13.62 2.04 9.37
CA VAL A 114 -14.95 2.15 10.02
C VAL A 114 -14.86 2.24 11.55
N ALA A 115 -13.68 2.55 12.08
CA ALA A 115 -13.47 2.67 13.52
C ALA A 115 -14.28 3.83 14.11
N ALA A 116 -14.85 3.61 15.29
CA ALA A 116 -15.59 4.65 16.01
C ALA A 116 -14.67 5.78 16.50
N ASP A 117 -13.42 5.46 16.81
CA ASP A 117 -12.36 6.41 17.13
C ASP A 117 -11.18 6.13 16.18
N PRO A 118 -11.11 6.87 15.04
CA PRO A 118 -10.11 6.60 14.01
C PRO A 118 -8.67 6.81 14.49
N GLU A 119 -8.44 7.70 15.44
CA GLU A 119 -7.07 8.01 15.89
C GLU A 119 -6.54 6.95 16.84
N VAL A 120 -7.40 6.42 17.70
CA VAL A 120 -7.05 5.25 18.52
C VAL A 120 -6.79 4.05 17.61
N ALA A 121 -7.65 3.81 16.62
CA ALA A 121 -7.49 2.66 15.73
C ALA A 121 -6.25 2.78 14.82
N ALA A 122 -5.93 3.98 14.35
CA ALA A 122 -4.70 4.24 13.60
C ALA A 122 -3.46 3.99 14.47
N ALA A 123 -3.48 4.35 15.75
CA ALA A 123 -2.39 4.05 16.69
C ALA A 123 -2.27 2.55 16.99
N GLU A 124 -3.39 1.82 17.08
CA GLU A 124 -3.39 0.36 17.24
C GLU A 124 -2.79 -0.33 16.01
N TYR A 125 -3.12 0.14 14.81
CA TYR A 125 -2.56 -0.35 13.55
C TYR A 125 -1.03 -0.16 13.48
N GLU A 126 -0.52 1.00 13.92
CA GLU A 126 0.91 1.28 14.03
C GLU A 126 1.61 0.36 15.05
N GLU A 127 1.00 0.11 16.21
CA GLU A 127 1.57 -0.77 17.21
C GLU A 127 1.53 -2.25 16.78
N GLU A 128 0.53 -2.68 16.02
CA GLU A 128 0.51 -3.99 15.37
C GLU A 128 1.67 -4.15 14.37
N LEU A 129 1.84 -3.18 13.47
CA LEU A 129 2.94 -3.18 12.51
C LEU A 129 4.31 -3.22 13.22
N LYS A 130 4.48 -2.39 14.24
CA LYS A 130 5.72 -2.32 15.04
C LYS A 130 5.97 -3.59 15.85
N ALA A 131 4.93 -4.23 16.39
CA ALA A 131 5.04 -5.52 17.06
C ALA A 131 5.50 -6.64 16.10
N GLY A 132 5.15 -6.51 14.80
CA GLY A 132 5.66 -7.35 13.71
C GLY A 132 7.10 -7.03 13.27
N GLY A 133 7.72 -5.97 13.79
CA GLY A 133 9.08 -5.56 13.43
C GLY A 133 9.16 -4.39 12.43
N GLY A 134 8.02 -3.83 12.02
CA GLY A 134 7.95 -2.79 10.98
C GLY A 134 7.89 -3.37 9.56
N LEU A 135 7.79 -2.48 8.56
CA LEU A 135 7.79 -2.88 7.15
C LEU A 135 9.19 -3.28 6.70
N GLU A 136 9.30 -4.46 6.08
CA GLU A 136 10.52 -4.88 5.38
C GLU A 136 10.56 -4.31 3.96
N LEU A 137 9.38 -4.04 3.37
CA LEU A 137 9.23 -3.41 2.06
C LEU A 137 7.94 -2.60 1.98
N ALA A 138 8.06 -1.35 1.53
CA ALA A 138 6.93 -0.56 1.08
C ALA A 138 6.98 -0.39 -0.43
N VAL A 139 6.03 -1.01 -1.13
CA VAL A 139 5.79 -0.69 -2.54
C VAL A 139 4.82 0.48 -2.58
N VAL A 140 5.17 1.54 -3.28
CA VAL A 140 4.34 2.74 -3.38
C VAL A 140 4.27 3.26 -4.82
N GLY A 141 3.15 3.87 -5.15
CA GLY A 141 3.02 4.71 -6.34
C GLY A 141 3.33 6.18 -6.02
N LEU A 142 3.64 6.96 -7.06
CA LEU A 142 3.72 8.40 -6.96
C LEU A 142 2.57 9.03 -7.74
N GLY A 143 1.82 9.90 -7.05
CA GLY A 143 0.85 10.77 -7.69
C GLY A 143 1.50 11.77 -8.64
N ARG A 144 0.71 12.39 -9.53
CA ARG A 144 1.22 13.40 -10.49
C ARG A 144 1.87 14.61 -9.81
N ASN A 145 1.44 14.93 -8.60
CA ASN A 145 1.99 15.99 -7.75
C ASN A 145 3.06 15.48 -6.77
N GLY A 146 3.43 14.19 -6.83
CA GLY A 146 4.43 13.56 -5.97
C GLY A 146 3.91 12.99 -4.66
N HIS A 147 2.59 12.97 -4.42
CA HIS A 147 2.05 12.32 -3.22
C HIS A 147 2.35 10.81 -3.18
N VAL A 148 2.38 10.27 -1.96
CA VAL A 148 2.47 8.82 -1.67
C VAL A 148 1.28 8.47 -0.79
N ALA A 149 0.50 7.45 -1.17
CA ALA A 149 -0.80 7.19 -0.54
C ALA A 149 -1.66 8.47 -0.56
N PHE A 150 -2.37 8.80 0.52
CA PHE A 150 -3.02 10.11 0.67
C PHE A 150 -2.14 11.20 1.30
N ASN A 151 -0.81 11.01 1.37
CA ASN A 151 0.10 12.04 1.89
C ASN A 151 0.40 13.09 0.81
N GLU A 152 -0.47 14.10 0.75
CA GLU A 152 -0.36 15.23 -0.16
C GLU A 152 0.87 16.13 0.13
N PRO A 153 1.33 16.93 -0.86
CA PRO A 153 2.39 17.91 -0.65
C PRO A 153 2.11 18.83 0.55
N GLY A 154 3.07 18.87 1.48
CA GLY A 154 2.92 19.57 2.76
C GLY A 154 2.65 18.65 3.96
N SER A 155 2.46 17.34 3.73
CA SER A 155 2.45 16.34 4.81
C SER A 155 3.78 16.31 5.55
N GLU A 156 3.73 16.15 6.87
CA GLU A 156 4.93 16.10 7.71
C GLU A 156 5.74 14.81 7.42
N PRO A 157 7.08 14.89 7.27
CA PRO A 157 7.92 13.72 6.98
C PRO A 157 7.88 12.64 8.06
N ASP A 158 7.62 13.00 9.33
CA ASP A 158 7.50 12.06 10.46
C ASP A 158 6.03 11.70 10.77
N SER A 159 5.10 12.03 9.86
CA SER A 159 3.69 11.71 10.01
C SER A 159 3.47 10.21 10.17
N ARG A 160 2.52 9.86 11.04
CA ARG A 160 2.05 8.49 11.27
C ARG A 160 0.74 8.22 10.55
N THR A 161 0.28 6.97 10.63
CA THR A 161 -1.07 6.59 10.22
C THR A 161 -2.09 7.50 10.89
N ARG A 162 -2.99 8.09 10.11
CA ARG A 162 -3.94 9.11 10.60
C ARG A 162 -5.17 9.23 9.71
N LEU A 163 -6.25 9.73 10.27
CA LEU A 163 -7.33 10.33 9.50
C LEU A 163 -6.89 11.67 8.90
N LEU A 164 -7.30 11.96 7.67
CA LEU A 164 -7.13 13.26 7.04
C LEU A 164 -8.32 13.62 6.14
N ASP A 165 -8.43 14.90 5.83
CA ASP A 165 -9.35 15.42 4.81
C ASP A 165 -8.69 15.33 3.43
N LEU A 166 -9.40 14.76 2.46
CA LEU A 166 -8.94 14.68 1.09
C LEU A 166 -9.11 16.03 0.39
N THR A 167 -8.15 16.38 -0.47
CA THR A 167 -8.29 17.55 -1.32
C THR A 167 -9.30 17.30 -2.44
N GLU A 168 -9.89 18.35 -2.98
CA GLU A 168 -10.77 18.25 -4.15
C GLU A 168 -10.06 17.56 -5.33
N GLU A 169 -8.78 17.88 -5.55
CA GLU A 169 -7.96 17.22 -6.59
C GLU A 169 -7.79 15.71 -6.32
N SER A 170 -7.53 15.31 -5.07
CA SER A 170 -7.40 13.89 -4.70
C SER A 170 -8.73 13.15 -4.91
N ARG A 171 -9.86 13.78 -4.60
CA ARG A 171 -11.20 13.22 -4.80
C ARG A 171 -11.55 13.10 -6.29
N ASP A 172 -11.20 14.09 -7.10
CA ASP A 172 -11.41 14.05 -8.56
C ASP A 172 -10.56 12.95 -9.22
N GLN A 173 -9.28 12.85 -8.83
CA GLN A 173 -8.40 11.77 -9.28
C GLN A 173 -8.93 10.40 -8.85
N SER A 174 -9.36 10.29 -7.59
CA SER A 174 -9.99 9.09 -7.03
C SER A 174 -11.23 8.68 -7.82
N SER A 175 -12.13 9.62 -8.11
CA SER A 175 -13.38 9.37 -8.84
C SER A 175 -13.12 8.81 -10.24
N ALA A 176 -12.06 9.27 -10.92
CA ALA A 176 -11.67 8.76 -12.22
C ALA A 176 -11.27 7.27 -12.19
N TYR A 177 -10.69 6.76 -11.08
CA TYR A 177 -10.41 5.33 -10.93
C TYR A 177 -11.67 4.46 -10.92
N TRP A 178 -12.80 5.04 -10.52
CA TRP A 178 -14.08 4.36 -10.43
C TRP A 178 -15.02 4.74 -11.58
N GLU A 179 -14.46 5.23 -12.69
CA GLU A 179 -15.20 5.68 -13.88
C GLU A 179 -16.29 6.74 -13.57
N GLY A 180 -16.15 7.46 -12.45
CA GLY A 180 -17.15 8.41 -11.95
C GLY A 180 -18.42 7.77 -11.37
N GLU A 181 -18.44 6.44 -11.20
CA GLU A 181 -19.60 5.70 -10.70
C GLU A 181 -19.72 5.73 -9.18
N ALA A 182 -18.59 5.90 -8.47
CA ALA A 182 -18.55 5.90 -7.02
C ALA A 182 -18.42 7.31 -6.41
N GLU A 183 -19.20 7.57 -5.36
CA GLU A 183 -19.05 8.76 -4.53
C GLU A 183 -17.83 8.61 -3.62
N ILE A 184 -16.85 9.50 -3.78
CA ILE A 184 -15.61 9.46 -2.99
C ILE A 184 -15.84 10.18 -1.65
N PRO A 185 -15.61 9.50 -0.51
CA PRO A 185 -15.71 10.13 0.80
C PRO A 185 -14.77 11.34 0.95
N GLU A 186 -15.07 12.20 1.92
CA GLU A 186 -14.29 13.43 2.13
C GLU A 186 -13.00 13.19 2.91
N GLN A 187 -12.91 12.06 3.60
CA GLN A 187 -11.82 11.72 4.50
C GLN A 187 -11.28 10.33 4.19
N ALA A 188 -10.01 10.11 4.54
CA ALA A 188 -9.36 8.82 4.41
C ALA A 188 -8.43 8.58 5.61
N ILE A 189 -8.20 7.31 5.91
CA ILE A 189 -7.10 6.90 6.78
C ILE A 189 -5.97 6.42 5.88
N THR A 190 -4.77 6.91 6.12
CA THR A 190 -3.55 6.57 5.35
C THR A 190 -2.41 6.29 6.29
N MET A 191 -1.52 5.37 5.92
CA MET A 191 -0.17 5.31 6.48
C MET A 191 0.54 6.65 6.26
N GLY A 192 1.29 7.10 7.26
CA GLY A 192 2.06 8.34 7.19
C GLY A 192 3.44 8.15 6.56
N LEU A 193 4.09 9.26 6.20
CA LEU A 193 5.43 9.23 5.59
C LEU A 193 6.52 8.70 6.51
N GLY A 194 6.37 8.83 7.84
CA GLY A 194 7.30 8.25 8.81
C GLY A 194 7.01 6.78 9.13
N THR A 195 5.86 6.27 8.68
CA THR A 195 5.48 4.85 8.77
C THR A 195 6.04 4.05 7.59
N ILE A 196 6.08 4.68 6.41
CA ILE A 196 6.67 4.17 5.17
C ILE A 196 8.19 4.31 5.21
#